data_AF-A0A829F8L8-F1
#
_entry.id   AF-A0A829F8L8-F1
#
_cell.length_a   1.000
_cell.length_b   1.000
_cell.length_c   1.000
_cell.angle_alpha   90.00
_cell.angle_beta   90.00
_cell.angle_gamma   90.00
#
_symmetry.space_group_name_H-M   'P 1'
#
loop_
_entity.id
_entity.type
_entity.pdbx_description
1 polymer ?
#
loop_
_entity_poly.entity_id
_entity_poly.type
_entity_poly.pdbx_seq_one_letter_code
_entity_poly.pdbx_strand_id
1 'polypeptide(L)'
;MANITDFTEKQFEDRLEKNVERLTKNRLAVESPTAFLLGGQPGSGKTSLRSAIFEETQGNVIVIDNDTFKQQHPNFDELVKLYEKDVVKHVTPYSNRMTEAVLLQSFKSTIK
;
A
#
# COMPACT_ATOMS: atom_id res chain seq x y z
N MET A 1 -27.28 -8.96 9.66
CA MET A 1 -26.72 -8.44 8.40
C MET A 1 -25.23 -8.33 8.60
N ALA A 2 -24.41 -8.94 7.75
CA ALA A 2 -22.95 -8.78 7.85
C ALA A 2 -22.61 -7.30 7.66
N ASN A 3 -21.71 -6.77 8.50
CA ASN A 3 -21.27 -5.39 8.39
C ASN A 3 -20.41 -5.27 7.12
N ILE A 4 -20.81 -4.43 6.16
CA ILE A 4 -20.14 -4.34 4.85
C ILE A 4 -18.73 -3.73 4.93
N THR A 5 -18.35 -3.17 6.09
CA THR A 5 -16.97 -2.75 6.39
C THR A 5 -16.05 -3.92 6.70
N ASP A 6 -16.60 -5.09 7.02
CA ASP A 6 -15.83 -6.27 7.30
C ASP A 6 -15.44 -6.97 6.00
N PHE A 7 -14.31 -7.65 6.04
CA PHE A 7 -13.79 -8.47 4.94
C PHE A 7 -13.20 -9.75 5.52
N THR A 8 -13.19 -10.80 4.70
CA THR A 8 -12.61 -12.08 5.08
C THR A 8 -11.09 -12.03 4.99
N GLU A 9 -10.42 -12.87 5.80
CA GLU A 9 -8.97 -13.06 5.72
C GLU A 9 -8.53 -13.46 4.31
N LYS A 10 -9.26 -14.36 3.65
CA LYS A 10 -8.96 -14.76 2.27
C LYS A 10 -8.98 -13.58 1.29
N GLN A 11 -9.98 -12.70 1.36
CA GLN A 11 -10.04 -11.51 0.51
C GLN A 11 -8.88 -10.54 0.78
N PHE A 12 -8.42 -10.48 2.02
CA PHE A 12 -7.25 -9.69 2.39
C PHE A 12 -5.96 -10.30 1.83
N GLU A 13 -5.76 -11.60 2.04
CA GLU A 13 -4.58 -12.37 1.59
C GLU A 13 -4.45 -12.34 0.06
N ASP A 14 -5.53 -12.60 -0.68
CA ASP A 14 -5.55 -12.56 -2.16
C ASP A 14 -5.10 -11.19 -2.71
N ARG A 15 -5.44 -10.10 -1.99
CA ARG A 15 -5.03 -8.72 -2.36
C ARG A 15 -3.62 -8.40 -1.91
N LEU A 16 -3.20 -8.90 -0.76
CA LEU A 16 -1.84 -8.76 -0.25
C LEU A 16 -0.85 -9.42 -1.21
N GLU A 17 -1.11 -10.65 -1.65
CA GLU A 17 -0.26 -11.38 -2.60
C GLU A 17 -0.08 -10.59 -3.89
N LYS A 18 -1.19 -10.14 -4.51
CA LYS A 18 -1.16 -9.32 -5.73
C LYS A 18 -0.42 -8.00 -5.54
N ASN A 19 -0.57 -7.34 -4.39
CA ASN A 19 0.16 -6.11 -4.10
C ASN A 19 1.65 -6.36 -3.97
N VAL A 20 2.06 -7.40 -3.24
CA VAL A 20 3.47 -7.76 -3.08
C VAL A 20 4.06 -8.11 -4.44
N GLU A 21 3.44 -8.98 -5.23
CA GLU A 21 3.89 -9.34 -6.57
C GLU A 21 4.06 -8.11 -7.46
N ARG A 22 3.04 -7.23 -7.52
CA ARG A 22 3.08 -6.02 -8.34
C ARG A 22 4.19 -5.07 -7.92
N LEU A 23 4.37 -4.87 -6.61
CA LEU A 23 5.34 -3.91 -6.08
C LEU A 23 6.78 -4.41 -6.19
N THR A 24 7.00 -5.72 -6.06
CA THR A 24 8.34 -6.32 -6.14
C THR A 24 8.74 -6.74 -7.56
N LYS A 25 7.81 -6.72 -8.52
CA LYS A 25 8.09 -7.05 -9.92
C LYS A 25 9.27 -6.24 -10.45
N ASN A 26 10.28 -6.94 -10.96
CA ASN A 26 11.53 -6.35 -11.47
C ASN A 26 12.27 -5.51 -10.41
N ARG A 27 12.19 -5.88 -9.13
CA ARG A 27 13.02 -5.36 -8.04
C ARG A 27 13.91 -6.47 -7.53
N LEU A 28 15.11 -6.10 -7.10
CA LEU A 28 16.11 -7.00 -6.59
C LEU A 28 16.32 -6.72 -5.11
N ALA A 29 16.33 -7.78 -4.30
CA ALA A 29 16.81 -7.68 -2.93
C ALA A 29 18.28 -7.23 -2.93
N VAL A 30 18.66 -6.43 -1.94
CA VAL A 30 20.04 -5.95 -1.74
C VAL A 30 20.49 -6.26 -0.33
N GLU A 31 21.80 -6.47 -0.14
CA GLU A 31 22.37 -6.85 1.15
C GLU A 31 22.11 -5.82 2.26
N SER A 32 22.10 -4.52 1.91
CA SER A 32 21.86 -3.41 2.83
C SER A 32 20.69 -2.55 2.33
N PRO A 33 19.43 -2.95 2.60
CA PRO A 33 18.27 -2.21 2.14
C PRO A 33 18.15 -0.86 2.85
N THR A 34 17.72 0.17 2.12
CA THR A 34 17.48 1.52 2.65
C THR A 34 15.99 1.85 2.58
N ALA A 35 15.43 2.41 3.65
CA ALA A 35 14.06 2.88 3.70
C ALA A 35 14.00 4.41 3.73
N PHE A 36 13.24 4.99 2.81
CA PHE A 36 13.02 6.43 2.72
C PHE A 36 11.62 6.78 3.24
N LEU A 37 11.54 7.46 4.39
CA LEU A 37 10.28 7.94 4.93
C LEU A 37 10.01 9.37 4.43
N LEU A 38 8.93 9.54 3.66
CA LEU A 38 8.56 10.84 3.10
C LEU A 38 7.59 11.60 4.02
N GLY A 39 7.96 12.81 4.42
CA GLY A 39 7.14 13.74 5.20
C GLY A 39 6.86 15.05 4.47
N GLY A 40 5.81 15.76 4.87
CA GLY A 40 5.46 17.09 4.36
C GLY A 40 3.95 17.30 4.20
N GLN A 41 3.50 18.55 4.17
CA GLN A 41 2.08 18.91 4.02
C GLN A 41 1.49 18.44 2.67
N PRO A 42 0.16 18.26 2.56
CA PRO A 42 -0.49 18.07 1.26
C PRO A 42 -0.10 19.20 0.28
N GLY A 43 0.21 18.84 -0.97
CA GLY A 43 0.67 19.80 -1.99
C GLY A 43 2.16 20.18 -1.94
N SER A 44 2.94 19.69 -0.95
CA SER A 44 4.38 20.03 -0.82
C SER A 44 5.31 19.44 -1.89
N GLY A 45 4.79 18.69 -2.86
CA GLY A 45 5.62 18.09 -3.92
C GLY A 45 6.31 16.77 -3.57
N LYS A 46 5.80 15.97 -2.62
CA LYS A 46 6.37 14.64 -2.27
C LYS A 46 6.59 13.71 -3.47
N THR A 47 5.83 13.87 -4.56
CA THR A 47 6.03 13.15 -5.82
C THR A 47 7.40 13.41 -6.46
N SER A 48 7.94 14.62 -6.31
CA SER A 48 9.30 14.93 -6.78
C SER A 48 10.36 14.18 -5.98
N LEU A 49 10.17 14.01 -4.66
CA LEU A 49 11.05 13.16 -3.83
C LEU A 49 11.01 11.70 -4.28
N ARG A 50 9.83 11.18 -4.65
CA ARG A 50 9.71 9.82 -5.21
C ARG A 50 10.53 9.67 -6.49
N SER A 51 10.53 10.69 -7.35
CA SER A 51 11.28 10.67 -8.61
C SER A 51 12.78 10.69 -8.36
N ALA A 52 13.24 11.56 -7.45
CA ALA A 52 14.66 11.61 -7.05
C ALA A 52 15.15 10.29 -6.44
N ILE A 53 14.37 9.67 -5.54
CA ILE A 53 14.71 8.37 -4.95
C ILE A 53 14.71 7.27 -6.02
N PHE A 54 13.77 7.31 -6.97
CA PHE A 54 13.74 6.36 -8.07
C PHE A 54 15.00 6.46 -8.94
N GLU A 55 15.47 7.68 -9.23
CA GLU A 55 16.73 7.90 -9.96
C GLU A 55 17.95 7.44 -9.14
N GLU A 56 18.03 7.81 -7.86
CA GLU A 56 19.12 7.43 -6.94
C GLU A 56 19.26 5.91 -6.80
N THR A 57 18.14 5.21 -6.72
CA THR A 57 18.10 3.74 -6.60
C THR A 57 18.15 3.02 -7.95
N GLN A 58 18.32 3.74 -9.05
CA GLN A 58 18.31 3.20 -10.42
C GLN A 58 17.04 2.38 -10.72
N GLY A 59 15.92 2.81 -10.16
CA GLY A 59 14.63 2.14 -10.25
C GLY A 59 14.44 0.95 -9.31
N ASN A 60 15.45 0.55 -8.53
CA ASN A 60 15.36 -0.54 -7.56
C ASN A 60 14.77 -0.10 -6.22
N VAL A 61 13.57 0.47 -6.26
CA VAL A 61 12.81 0.90 -5.08
C VAL A 61 11.34 0.53 -5.21
N ILE A 62 10.73 0.14 -4.09
CA ILE A 62 9.28 -0.02 -3.98
C ILE A 62 8.67 1.21 -3.34
N VAL A 63 7.53 1.66 -3.86
CA VAL A 63 6.77 2.76 -3.27
C VAL A 63 5.54 2.18 -2.59
N ILE A 64 5.48 2.29 -1.26
CA ILE A 64 4.32 1.89 -0.47
C ILE A 64 3.54 3.15 -0.11
N ASP A 65 2.29 3.24 -0.57
CA ASP A 65 1.42 4.39 -0.40
C ASP A 65 0.03 3.95 0.07
N ASN A 66 -0.32 4.30 1.31
CA ASN A 66 -1.58 3.89 1.97
C ASN A 66 -2.82 4.24 1.14
N ASP A 67 -2.83 5.42 0.51
CA ASP A 67 -3.99 5.88 -0.25
C ASP A 67 -4.30 4.97 -1.44
N THR A 68 -3.28 4.33 -2.02
CA THR A 68 -3.45 3.39 -3.14
C THR A 68 -4.14 2.09 -2.75
N PHE A 69 -4.21 1.77 -1.45
CA PHE A 69 -4.88 0.57 -0.95
C PHE A 69 -6.33 0.81 -0.56
N LYS A 70 -6.76 2.05 -0.27
CA LYS A 70 -8.14 2.36 0.19
C LYS A 70 -9.22 1.85 -0.78
N GLN A 71 -9.00 2.05 -2.08
CA GLN A 71 -9.91 1.61 -3.13
C GLN A 71 -9.89 0.09 -3.37
N GLN A 72 -8.94 -0.62 -2.76
CA GLN A 72 -8.84 -2.07 -2.86
C GLN A 72 -9.66 -2.78 -1.78
N HIS A 73 -10.43 -2.07 -0.95
CA HIS A 73 -11.36 -2.71 -0.03
C HIS A 73 -12.30 -3.66 -0.82
N PRO A 74 -12.55 -4.90 -0.36
CA PRO A 74 -13.36 -5.87 -1.11
C PRO A 74 -14.76 -5.36 -1.47
N ASN A 75 -15.36 -4.54 -0.60
CA ASN A 75 -16.70 -3.96 -0.77
C ASN A 75 -16.63 -2.44 -1.04
N PHE A 76 -15.56 -1.95 -1.70
CA PHE A 76 -15.34 -0.50 -1.86
C PHE A 76 -16.52 0.19 -2.54
N ASP A 77 -17.05 -0.39 -3.63
CA ASP A 77 -18.15 0.19 -4.40
C ASP A 77 -19.45 0.29 -3.58
N GLU A 78 -19.74 -0.71 -2.75
CA GLU A 78 -20.88 -0.70 -1.83
C GLU A 78 -20.70 0.36 -0.75
N LEU A 79 -19.48 0.49 -0.20
CA LEU A 79 -19.16 1.49 0.82
C LEU A 79 -19.25 2.91 0.25
N VAL A 80 -18.85 3.14 -1.00
CA VAL A 80 -19.02 4.43 -1.69
C VAL A 80 -20.51 4.77 -1.84
N LYS A 81 -21.35 3.80 -2.20
CA LYS A 81 -22.81 4.02 -2.32
C LYS A 81 -23.46 4.35 -0.97
N LEU A 82 -22.98 3.76 0.12
CA LEU A 82 -23.57 3.96 1.45
C LEU A 82 -23.09 5.24 2.14
N TYR A 83 -21.80 5.56 2.02
CA TYR A 83 -21.16 6.62 2.80
C TYR A 83 -20.70 7.82 1.96
N GLU A 84 -20.73 7.72 0.63
CA GLU A 84 -20.31 8.76 -0.31
C GLU A 84 -18.94 9.36 0.06
N LYS A 85 -18.93 10.59 0.57
CA LYS A 85 -17.71 11.33 0.96
C LYS A 85 -17.07 10.79 2.24
N ASP A 86 -17.84 10.15 3.12
CA ASP A 86 -17.34 9.59 4.38
C ASP A 86 -16.70 8.21 4.21
N VAL A 87 -16.74 7.62 3.01
CA VAL A 87 -16.17 6.28 2.71
C VAL A 87 -14.73 6.12 3.18
N VAL A 88 -13.93 7.19 3.13
CA VAL A 88 -12.52 7.19 3.55
C VAL A 88 -12.35 6.66 4.97
N LYS A 89 -13.24 7.05 5.90
CA LYS A 89 -13.17 6.61 7.31
C LYS A 89 -13.38 5.10 7.43
N HIS A 90 -14.24 4.53 6.59
CA HIS A 90 -14.61 3.12 6.61
C HIS A 90 -13.56 2.21 5.98
N VAL A 91 -12.79 2.71 5.01
CA VAL A 91 -11.76 1.91 4.31
C VAL A 91 -10.35 2.11 4.86
N THR A 92 -10.13 3.13 5.70
CA THR A 92 -8.83 3.42 6.31
C THR A 92 -8.29 2.27 7.18
N PRO A 93 -9.10 1.57 8.01
CA PRO A 93 -8.61 0.41 8.76
C PRO A 93 -8.03 -0.68 7.85
N TYR A 94 -8.68 -0.95 6.71
CA TYR A 94 -8.20 -1.89 5.70
C TYR A 94 -6.88 -1.43 5.07
N SER A 95 -6.78 -0.17 4.64
CA SER A 95 -5.56 0.34 4.00
C SER A 95 -4.37 0.38 4.97
N ASN A 96 -4.61 0.68 6.24
CA ASN A 96 -3.59 0.63 7.29
C ASN A 96 -3.03 -0.79 7.45
N ARG A 97 -3.93 -1.77 7.62
CA ARG A 97 -3.55 -3.19 7.70
C ARG A 97 -2.78 -3.66 6.47
N MET A 98 -3.23 -3.27 5.27
CA MET A 98 -2.55 -3.61 4.01
C MET A 98 -1.15 -2.98 3.92
N THR A 99 -1.00 -1.72 4.35
CA THR A 99 0.28 -1.01 4.36
C THR A 99 1.30 -1.73 5.25
N GLU A 100 0.91 -2.08 6.47
CA GLU A 100 1.76 -2.80 7.42
C GLU A 100 2.11 -4.20 6.89
N ALA A 101 1.15 -4.93 6.34
CA ALA A 101 1.38 -6.27 5.80
C ALA A 101 2.34 -6.26 4.61
N VAL A 102 2.18 -5.32 3.66
CA VAL A 102 3.08 -5.17 2.51
C VAL A 102 4.49 -4.79 2.98
N LEU A 103 4.61 -3.86 3.93
CA LEU A 103 5.89 -3.48 4.51
C LEU A 103 6.61 -4.70 5.10
N LEU A 104 5.94 -5.46 5.96
CA LEU A 104 6.51 -6.66 6.60
C LEU A 104 6.90 -7.74 5.58
N GLN A 105 6.08 -7.98 4.55
CA GLN A 105 6.38 -8.97 3.51
C GLN A 105 7.55 -8.55 2.61
N SER A 106 7.68 -7.24 2.34
CA SER A 106 8.79 -6.70 1.54
C SER A 106 10.14 -6.88 2.23
N PHE A 107 10.20 -6.69 3.56
CA PHE A 107 11.42 -6.95 4.34
C PHE A 107 11.78 -8.44 4.39
N LYS A 108 10.80 -9.32 4.59
CA LYS A 108 11.03 -10.78 4.61
C LYS A 108 11.59 -11.31 3.29
N SER A 109 11.11 -10.78 2.16
CA SER A 109 11.58 -11.19 0.83
C SER A 109 12.99 -10.67 0.51
N THR A 110 13.50 -9.72 1.30
CA THR A 110 14.83 -9.11 1.13
C THR A 110 15.92 -9.85 1.93
N ILE A 111 15.55 -10.75 2.86
CA ILE A 111 16.48 -11.55 3.69
C ILE A 111 16.40 -13.04 3.28
N LYS A 112 16.74 -13.34 2.02
CA LYS A 112 16.98 -14.72 1.57
C LYS A 112 18.39 -14.86 1.04
#